data_AF-A0A151A3B3-F1
#
_entry.id   AF-A0A151A3B3-F1
#
_cell.length_a   1.000
_cell.length_b   1.000
_cell.length_c   1.000
_cell.angle_alpha   90.00
_cell.angle_beta   90.00
_cell.angle_gamma   90.00
#
_symmetry.space_group_name_H-M   'P 1'
#
loop_
_entity.id
_entity.type
_entity.pdbx_description
1 polymer ?
#
loop_
_entity_poly.entity_id
_entity_poly.type
_entity_poly.pdbx_seq_one_letter_code
_entity_poly.pdbx_strand_id
1 'polypeptide(L)'
;MLDSIMEFIKTFVMLFFELLILFIIVSFIVSIIQQIVSEEKIKRFLSKPNQAINYILGMTFGAMTPFCSCSTIPILAGLLNSKVPFGPAMSFLIASPLMNPLMIFMLWALLGWKVAVVYFILLAIFSVLTGLVFSKMNLAESYKGVTVKGDGFFANKTGSRFKQALNDAWAFLHPMIPYLFIGVFIGAFIYGFVPKTLIAKYASGDGIISVFIASIIGIPMYIRPETMLPIAEALVSKGMSLGTVVALIIGGAGASIPEVVLLSKLFKKKFVISFVIAILVVAISTGLMVNIVI
;
A
#
# COMPACT_ATOMS: atom_id res chain seq x y z
N MET A 1 15.89 -19.25 -20.68
CA MET A 1 14.54 -18.83 -21.16
C MET A 1 13.46 -19.72 -20.58
N LEU A 2 13.59 -21.06 -20.64
CA LEU A 2 12.67 -21.98 -19.96
C LEU A 2 12.61 -21.75 -18.44
N ASP A 3 13.76 -21.50 -17.80
CA ASP A 3 13.84 -21.24 -16.35
C ASP A 3 13.09 -19.98 -15.93
N SER A 4 13.25 -18.88 -16.69
CA SER A 4 12.55 -17.61 -16.44
C SER A 4 11.04 -17.73 -16.64
N ILE A 5 10.59 -18.52 -17.62
CA ILE A 5 9.16 -18.80 -17.84
C ILE A 5 8.60 -19.63 -16.67
N MET A 6 9.34 -20.63 -16.21
CA MET A 6 8.93 -21.46 -15.08
C MET A 6 8.87 -20.65 -13.78
N GLU A 7 9.85 -19.78 -13.54
CA GLU A 7 9.89 -18.87 -12.40
C GLU A 7 8.75 -17.86 -12.45
N PHE A 8 8.45 -17.30 -13.63
CA PHE A 8 7.29 -16.45 -13.86
C PHE A 8 5.98 -17.17 -13.52
N ILE A 9 5.73 -18.36 -14.07
CA ILE A 9 4.49 -19.12 -13.84
C ILE A 9 4.34 -19.46 -12.36
N LYS A 10 5.40 -19.96 -11.71
CA LYS A 10 5.39 -20.28 -10.28
C LYS A 10 5.08 -19.05 -9.43
N THR A 11 5.75 -17.93 -9.71
CA THR A 11 5.54 -16.66 -9.01
C THR A 11 4.13 -16.15 -9.22
N PHE A 12 3.64 -16.17 -10.46
CA PHE A 12 2.28 -15.75 -10.79
C PHE A 12 1.22 -16.58 -10.05
N VAL A 13 1.28 -17.91 -10.13
CA VAL A 13 0.31 -18.81 -9.50
C VAL A 13 0.36 -18.65 -7.98
N MET A 14 1.54 -18.67 -7.38
CA MET A 14 1.71 -18.50 -5.94
C MET A 14 1.10 -17.18 -5.47
N LEU A 15 1.50 -16.06 -6.08
CA LEU A 15 1.02 -14.73 -5.69
C LEU A 15 -0.48 -14.57 -5.94
N PHE A 16 -0.99 -15.07 -7.06
CA PHE A 16 -2.41 -14.93 -7.38
C PHE A 16 -3.28 -15.64 -6.35
N PHE A 17 -3.00 -16.91 -6.03
CA PHE A 17 -3.76 -17.65 -5.02
C PHE A 17 -3.56 -17.12 -3.61
N GLU A 18 -2.33 -16.74 -3.25
CA GLU A 18 -2.03 -16.14 -1.95
C GLU A 18 -2.84 -14.84 -1.74
N LEU A 19 -2.85 -13.96 -2.74
CA LEU A 19 -3.61 -12.72 -2.67
C LEU A 19 -5.12 -12.94 -2.68
N LEU A 20 -5.62 -13.91 -3.46
CA LEU A 20 -7.03 -14.28 -3.42
C LEU A 20 -7.46 -14.72 -2.01
N ILE A 21 -6.70 -15.64 -1.40
CA ILE A 21 -6.98 -16.15 -0.06
C ILE A 21 -6.91 -15.01 0.96
N LEU A 22 -5.85 -14.21 0.92
CA LEU A 22 -5.66 -13.06 1.82
C LEU A 22 -6.81 -12.06 1.71
N PHE A 23 -7.24 -11.75 0.48
CA PHE A 23 -8.31 -10.81 0.21
C PHE A 23 -9.66 -11.31 0.74
N ILE A 24 -9.96 -12.61 0.60
CA ILE A 24 -11.17 -13.23 1.17
C ILE A 24 -11.14 -13.13 2.68
N ILE A 25 -10.04 -13.54 3.31
CA ILE A 25 -9.89 -13.53 4.77
C ILE A 25 -10.02 -12.11 5.32
N VAL A 26 -9.31 -11.14 4.73
CA VAL A 26 -9.35 -9.75 5.19
C VAL A 26 -10.74 -9.15 4.96
N SER A 27 -11.34 -9.34 3.79
CA SER A 27 -12.69 -8.80 3.52
C SER A 27 -13.75 -9.43 4.43
N PHE A 28 -13.59 -10.71 4.77
CA PHE A 28 -14.43 -11.40 5.75
C PHE A 28 -14.26 -10.81 7.15
N ILE A 29 -13.03 -10.65 7.63
CA ILE A 29 -12.73 -10.03 8.93
C ILE A 29 -13.28 -8.60 8.98
N VAL A 30 -13.07 -7.82 7.92
CA VAL A 30 -13.57 -6.44 7.81
C VAL A 30 -15.10 -6.43 7.83
N SER A 31 -15.78 -7.34 7.13
CA SER A 31 -17.25 -7.44 7.19
C SER A 31 -17.72 -7.80 8.61
N ILE A 32 -17.07 -8.75 9.30
CA ILE A 32 -17.41 -9.08 10.69
C ILE A 32 -17.18 -7.87 11.62
N ILE A 33 -16.06 -7.16 11.48
CA ILE A 33 -15.77 -5.95 12.25
C ILE A 33 -16.87 -4.91 12.00
N GLN A 34 -17.30 -4.71 10.75
CA GLN A 34 -18.35 -3.75 10.40
C GLN A 34 -19.74 -4.19 10.89
N GLN A 35 -20.00 -5.49 11.00
CA GLN A 35 -21.23 -6.01 11.61
C GLN A 35 -21.26 -5.84 13.14
N ILE A 36 -20.09 -5.86 13.81
CA ILE A 36 -19.97 -5.72 15.28
C ILE A 36 -19.82 -4.25 15.68
N VAL A 37 -19.08 -3.48 14.90
CA VAL A 37 -18.75 -2.08 15.13
C VAL A 37 -19.63 -1.24 14.21
N SER A 38 -20.61 -0.56 14.79
CA SER A 38 -21.50 0.31 14.01
C SER A 38 -20.71 1.36 13.23
N GLU A 39 -21.22 1.73 12.06
CA GLU A 39 -20.71 2.82 11.22
C GLU A 39 -20.42 4.08 12.06
N GLU A 40 -21.31 4.37 13.02
CA GLU A 40 -21.22 5.48 13.95
C GLU A 40 -20.00 5.39 14.89
N LYS A 41 -19.62 4.20 15.35
CA LYS A 41 -18.43 4.01 16.21
C LYS A 41 -17.15 4.23 15.42
N ILE A 42 -17.05 3.66 14.21
CA ILE A 42 -15.89 3.86 13.32
C ILE A 42 -15.76 5.35 12.97
N LYS A 43 -16.88 5.96 12.56
CA LYS A 43 -16.95 7.39 12.26
C LYS A 43 -16.59 8.24 13.47
N ARG A 44 -17.12 7.98 14.66
CA ARG A 44 -16.84 8.75 15.89
C ARG A 44 -15.39 8.58 16.37
N PHE A 45 -14.76 7.45 16.08
CA PHE A 45 -13.34 7.24 16.37
C PHE A 45 -12.46 8.10 15.47
N LEU A 46 -12.70 8.09 14.15
CA LEU A 46 -11.88 8.78 13.15
C LEU A 46 -12.36 10.20 12.76
N SER A 47 -13.51 10.65 13.28
CA SER A 47 -14.10 11.98 13.03
C SER A 47 -14.26 12.74 14.34
N LYS A 48 -13.17 13.34 14.79
CA LYS A 48 -13.10 14.31 15.89
C LYS A 48 -13.33 15.75 15.38
N PRO A 49 -13.70 16.68 16.27
CA PRO A 49 -13.94 18.08 15.91
C PRO A 49 -12.70 18.76 15.29
N ASN A 50 -11.51 18.41 15.76
CA ASN A 50 -10.27 18.92 15.22
C ASN A 50 -9.84 18.07 14.00
N GLN A 51 -9.83 18.71 12.82
CA GLN A 51 -9.45 18.04 11.57
C GLN A 51 -8.05 17.44 11.64
N ALA A 52 -7.08 18.11 12.27
CA ALA A 52 -5.69 17.62 12.37
C ALA A 52 -5.61 16.28 13.11
N ILE A 53 -6.40 16.11 14.17
CA ILE A 53 -6.46 14.86 14.94
C ILE A 53 -6.94 13.71 14.04
N ASN A 54 -7.87 13.97 13.12
CA ASN A 54 -8.41 12.92 12.24
C ASN A 54 -7.32 12.36 11.31
N TYR A 55 -6.47 13.22 10.75
CA TYR A 55 -5.37 12.77 9.90
C TYR A 55 -4.34 11.93 10.67
N ILE A 56 -3.99 12.37 11.89
CA ILE A 56 -3.08 11.62 12.76
C ILE A 56 -3.67 10.27 13.11
N LEU A 57 -4.95 10.21 13.48
CA LEU A 57 -5.62 8.94 13.79
C LEU A 57 -5.65 7.99 12.58
N GLY A 58 -5.88 8.51 11.38
CA GLY A 58 -5.80 7.72 10.15
C GLY A 58 -4.40 7.15 9.90
N MET A 59 -3.38 7.99 10.04
CA MET A 59 -1.97 7.58 9.92
C MET A 59 -1.58 6.54 10.97
N THR A 60 -1.92 6.76 12.26
CA THR A 60 -1.62 5.82 13.34
C THR A 60 -2.36 4.51 13.16
N PHE A 61 -3.62 4.55 12.74
CA PHE A 61 -4.39 3.34 12.45
C PHE A 61 -3.71 2.54 11.32
N GLY A 62 -3.25 3.19 10.25
CA GLY A 62 -2.50 2.54 9.18
C GLY A 62 -1.19 1.96 9.67
N ALA A 63 -0.38 2.73 10.40
CA ALA A 63 0.91 2.28 10.92
C ALA A 63 0.80 1.08 11.87
N MET A 64 -0.29 0.97 12.64
CA MET A 64 -0.51 -0.16 13.54
C MET A 64 -1.02 -1.41 12.82
N THR A 65 -1.59 -1.26 11.63
CA THR A 65 -2.17 -2.39 10.90
C THR A 65 -1.10 -3.07 10.05
N PRO A 66 -0.81 -4.37 10.24
CA PRO A 66 0.15 -5.11 9.41
C PRO A 66 -0.47 -5.51 8.06
N PHE A 67 -1.18 -4.59 7.42
CA PHE A 67 -1.89 -4.81 6.18
C PHE A 67 -1.01 -4.36 5.00
N CYS A 68 -0.70 -5.31 4.12
CA CYS A 68 -0.09 -5.00 2.83
C CYS A 68 -1.06 -4.23 1.94
N SER A 69 -0.56 -3.69 0.82
CA SER A 69 -1.36 -2.92 -0.15
C SER A 69 -2.66 -3.63 -0.58
N CYS A 70 -2.63 -4.96 -0.73
CA CYS A 70 -3.79 -5.77 -1.12
C CYS A 70 -4.90 -5.85 -0.07
N SER A 71 -4.58 -5.64 1.21
CA SER A 71 -5.54 -5.64 2.33
C SER A 71 -5.97 -4.24 2.74
N THR A 72 -5.12 -3.25 2.48
CA THR A 72 -5.39 -1.82 2.71
C THR A 72 -6.58 -1.32 1.88
N ILE A 73 -6.72 -1.79 0.63
CA ILE A 73 -7.75 -1.35 -0.32
C ILE A 73 -9.19 -1.73 0.12
N PRO A 74 -9.48 -2.99 0.51
CA PRO A 74 -10.77 -3.34 1.12
C PRO A 74 -11.13 -2.50 2.34
N ILE A 75 -10.15 -2.27 3.22
CA ILE A 75 -10.35 -1.51 4.45
C ILE A 75 -10.63 -0.05 4.12
N LEU A 76 -9.87 0.53 3.18
CA LEU A 76 -10.10 1.88 2.70
C LEU A 76 -11.52 2.03 2.14
N ALA A 77 -11.97 1.11 1.30
CA ALA A 77 -13.32 1.13 0.76
C ALA A 77 -14.37 1.04 1.88
N GLY A 78 -14.14 0.18 2.88
CA GLY A 78 -14.97 0.08 4.08
C GLY A 78 -15.04 1.38 4.88
N LEU A 79 -13.90 2.04 5.12
CA LEU A 79 -13.83 3.33 5.82
C LEU A 79 -14.59 4.42 5.07
N LEU A 80 -14.39 4.52 3.75
CA LEU A 80 -15.08 5.53 2.92
C LEU A 80 -16.58 5.28 2.83
N ASN A 81 -16.99 4.01 2.73
CA ASN A 81 -18.41 3.64 2.76
C ASN A 81 -19.03 3.92 4.14
N SER A 82 -18.23 3.90 5.21
CA SER A 82 -18.64 4.26 6.58
C SER A 82 -18.64 5.77 6.85
N LYS A 83 -18.58 6.60 5.79
CA LYS A 83 -18.58 8.07 5.85
C LYS A 83 -17.43 8.65 6.69
N VAL A 84 -16.31 7.95 6.79
CA VAL A 84 -15.07 8.51 7.33
C VAL A 84 -14.59 9.62 6.40
N PRO A 85 -14.12 10.77 6.94
CA PRO A 85 -13.60 11.86 6.12
C PRO A 85 -12.48 11.37 5.18
N PHE A 86 -12.53 11.83 3.92
CA PHE A 86 -11.64 11.36 2.86
C PHE A 86 -10.15 11.54 3.19
N GLY A 87 -9.77 12.70 3.73
CA GLY A 87 -8.38 13.01 4.09
C GLY A 87 -7.73 11.99 5.04
N PRO A 88 -8.29 11.75 6.24
CA PRO A 88 -7.86 10.69 7.16
C PRO A 88 -7.76 9.30 6.54
N ALA A 89 -8.71 8.93 5.68
CA ALA A 89 -8.68 7.66 4.96
C ALA A 89 -7.50 7.57 3.98
N MET A 90 -7.09 8.70 3.38
CA MET A 90 -5.89 8.75 2.53
C MET A 90 -4.60 8.68 3.35
N SER A 91 -4.56 9.28 4.54
CA SER A 91 -3.42 9.11 5.46
C SER A 91 -3.26 7.65 5.87
N PHE A 92 -4.37 6.96 6.18
CA PHE A 92 -4.38 5.51 6.38
C PHE A 92 -3.82 4.74 5.18
N LEU A 93 -4.29 5.06 3.97
CA LEU A 93 -3.87 4.37 2.73
C LEU A 93 -2.35 4.41 2.52
N ILE A 94 -1.71 5.55 2.79
CA ILE A 94 -0.25 5.69 2.63
C ILE A 94 0.51 5.01 3.78
N ALA A 95 0.02 5.15 5.03
CA ALA A 95 0.72 4.64 6.20
C ALA A 95 0.71 3.10 6.29
N SER A 96 -0.40 2.46 5.93
CA SER A 96 -0.61 1.02 6.11
C SER A 96 0.45 0.13 5.45
N PRO A 97 0.75 0.27 4.14
CA PRO A 97 1.74 -0.58 3.50
C PRO A 97 3.19 -0.22 3.87
N LEU A 98 3.45 1.01 4.33
CA LEU A 98 4.81 1.53 4.49
C LEU A 98 5.31 1.55 5.95
N MET A 99 4.43 1.67 6.94
CA MET A 99 4.81 1.93 8.34
C MET A 99 4.48 0.79 9.30
N ASN A 100 4.24 -0.42 8.80
CA ASN A 100 3.85 -1.53 9.67
C ASN A 100 4.97 -1.90 10.68
N PRO A 101 4.64 -2.46 11.87
CA PRO A 101 5.64 -2.70 12.91
C PRO A 101 6.75 -3.66 12.49
N LEU A 102 6.42 -4.67 11.67
CA LEU A 102 7.37 -5.64 11.15
C LEU A 102 8.41 -4.96 10.24
N MET A 103 7.97 -4.06 9.37
CA MET A 103 8.82 -3.31 8.46
C MET A 103 9.76 -2.37 9.20
N ILE A 104 9.26 -1.65 10.20
CA ILE A 104 10.12 -0.79 11.03
C ILE A 104 11.14 -1.63 11.80
N PHE A 105 10.73 -2.78 12.33
CA PHE A 105 11.64 -3.70 13.01
C PHE A 105 12.72 -4.24 12.07
N MET A 106 12.35 -4.69 10.86
CA MET A 106 13.30 -5.21 9.89
C MET A 106 14.23 -4.11 9.34
N LEU A 107 13.73 -2.89 9.12
CA LEU A 107 14.56 -1.73 8.77
C LEU A 107 15.59 -1.44 9.86
N TRP A 108 15.16 -1.47 11.12
CA TRP A 108 16.06 -1.28 12.25
C TRP A 108 17.12 -2.38 12.30
N ALA A 109 16.71 -3.65 12.17
CA ALA A 109 17.61 -4.79 12.26
C ALA A 109 18.66 -4.82 11.13
N LEU A 110 18.27 -4.43 9.91
CA LEU A 110 19.11 -4.61 8.72
C LEU A 110 19.82 -3.33 8.26
N LEU A 111 19.18 -2.17 8.38
CA LEU A 111 19.73 -0.87 7.92
C LEU A 111 20.09 0.08 9.07
N GLY A 112 19.81 -0.33 10.32
CA GLY A 112 20.15 0.42 11.52
C GLY A 112 19.03 1.36 12.01
N TRP A 113 19.13 1.72 13.30
CA TRP A 113 18.06 2.44 14.00
C TRP A 113 17.85 3.87 13.48
N LYS A 114 18.92 4.54 13.05
CA LYS A 114 18.85 5.90 12.49
C LYS A 114 17.97 5.93 11.25
N VAL A 115 18.16 4.97 10.34
CA VAL A 115 17.36 4.85 9.11
C VAL A 115 15.90 4.59 9.46
N ALA A 116 15.63 3.64 10.36
CA ALA A 116 14.27 3.31 10.78
C ALA A 116 13.51 4.51 11.38
N VAL A 117 14.17 5.30 12.23
CA VAL A 117 13.56 6.50 12.86
C VAL A 117 13.28 7.59 11.81
N VAL A 118 14.26 7.91 10.95
CA VAL A 118 14.08 8.92 9.90
C VAL A 118 12.96 8.50 8.93
N TYR A 119 12.96 7.24 8.52
CA TYR A 119 11.94 6.64 7.67
C TYR A 119 10.53 6.78 8.30
N PHE A 120 10.39 6.37 9.57
CA PHE A 120 9.09 6.43 10.26
C PHE A 120 8.57 7.86 10.38
N ILE A 121 9.42 8.80 10.80
CA ILE A 121 9.03 10.22 10.99
C ILE A 121 8.62 10.84 9.66
N LEU A 122 9.42 10.65 8.60
CA LEU A 122 9.12 11.24 7.30
C LEU A 122 7.83 10.64 6.72
N LEU A 123 7.64 9.34 6.81
CA LEU A 123 6.39 8.73 6.37
C LEU A 123 5.16 9.16 7.16
N ALA A 124 5.28 9.33 8.48
CA ALA A 124 4.20 9.87 9.30
C ALA A 124 3.78 11.27 8.82
N ILE A 125 4.76 12.15 8.59
CA ILE A 125 4.55 13.51 8.09
C ILE A 125 3.92 13.46 6.70
N PHE A 126 4.51 12.72 5.76
CA PHE A 126 4.04 12.65 4.39
C PHE A 126 2.67 11.98 4.24
N SER A 127 2.34 10.99 5.07
CA SER A 127 1.01 10.37 5.12
C SER A 127 -0.06 11.40 5.48
N VAL A 128 0.19 12.21 6.51
CA VAL A 128 -0.71 13.30 6.93
C VAL A 128 -0.81 14.38 5.85
N LEU A 129 0.33 14.83 5.32
CA LEU A 129 0.38 15.85 4.27
C LEU A 129 -0.32 15.40 2.99
N THR A 130 -0.11 14.16 2.55
CA THR A 130 -0.76 13.61 1.35
C THR A 130 -2.28 13.57 1.54
N GLY A 131 -2.75 13.14 2.72
CA GLY A 131 -4.18 13.18 3.04
C GLY A 131 -4.76 14.60 3.00
N LEU A 132 -4.04 15.59 3.54
CA LEU A 132 -4.44 17.00 3.48
C LEU A 132 -4.51 17.53 2.05
N VAL A 133 -3.45 17.28 1.26
CA VAL A 133 -3.37 17.71 -0.15
C VAL A 133 -4.49 17.07 -0.96
N PHE A 134 -4.72 15.77 -0.82
CA PHE A 134 -5.75 15.06 -1.58
C PHE A 134 -7.16 15.55 -1.23
N SER A 135 -7.39 15.88 0.05
CA SER A 135 -8.65 16.49 0.49
C SER A 135 -8.83 17.88 -0.10
N LYS A 136 -7.79 18.72 -0.12
CA LYS A 136 -7.86 20.08 -0.70
C LYS A 136 -8.03 20.07 -2.23
N MET A 137 -7.47 19.08 -2.91
CA MET A 137 -7.63 18.89 -4.36
C MET A 137 -9.01 18.35 -4.77
N ASN A 138 -9.93 18.17 -3.81
CA ASN A 138 -11.25 17.56 -4.00
C ASN A 138 -11.17 16.20 -4.72
N LEU A 139 -10.12 15.42 -4.42
CA LEU A 139 -10.00 14.06 -4.99
C LEU A 139 -11.04 13.10 -4.43
N ALA A 140 -11.80 13.48 -3.40
CA ALA A 140 -12.95 12.72 -2.91
C ALA A 140 -13.96 12.40 -4.03
N GLU A 141 -14.19 13.33 -4.98
CA GLU A 141 -15.11 13.14 -6.13
C GLU A 141 -14.63 12.10 -7.15
N SER A 142 -13.38 11.65 -7.01
CA SER A 142 -12.82 10.58 -7.83
C SER A 142 -13.21 9.20 -7.32
N TYR A 143 -13.72 9.08 -6.08
CA TYR A 143 -14.16 7.81 -5.53
C TYR A 143 -15.38 7.31 -6.31
N LYS A 144 -15.25 6.15 -6.93
CA LYS A 144 -16.34 5.49 -7.67
C LYS A 144 -17.16 4.57 -6.78
N GLY A 145 -16.61 4.20 -5.62
CA GLY A 145 -17.11 3.10 -4.82
C GLY A 145 -16.91 1.74 -5.49
N VAL A 146 -17.04 0.67 -4.70
CA VAL A 146 -17.41 -0.63 -5.25
C VAL A 146 -18.92 -0.71 -5.06
N THR A 147 -19.68 -0.66 -6.15
CA THR A 147 -21.10 -1.05 -6.13
C THR A 147 -21.16 -2.54 -5.76
N VAL A 148 -21.20 -2.82 -4.46
CA VAL A 148 -21.60 -4.12 -3.95
C VAL A 148 -23.04 -4.29 -4.39
N LYS A 149 -23.35 -5.30 -5.22
CA LYS A 149 -24.74 -5.64 -5.53
C LYS A 149 -25.38 -6.15 -4.24
N GLY A 150 -26.18 -5.29 -3.62
CA GLY A 150 -26.83 -5.51 -2.34
C GLY A 150 -26.64 -4.31 -1.43
N ASP A 151 -27.63 -4.04 -0.58
CA ASP A 151 -27.50 -3.16 0.58
C ASP A 151 -26.12 -3.44 1.20
N GLY A 152 -25.25 -2.43 1.34
CA GLY A 152 -23.80 -2.62 1.56
C GLY A 152 -23.41 -3.45 2.81
N PHE A 153 -22.12 -3.42 3.18
CA PHE A 153 -21.60 -4.18 4.34
C PHE A 153 -22.40 -4.04 5.67
N PHE A 154 -23.23 -2.99 5.79
CA PHE A 154 -24.07 -2.70 6.96
C PHE A 154 -25.56 -3.04 6.79
N ALA A 155 -25.94 -3.76 5.73
CA ALA A 155 -27.31 -4.19 5.53
C ALA A 155 -27.78 -5.08 6.68
N ASN A 156 -28.90 -4.72 7.29
CA ASN A 156 -29.57 -5.53 8.30
C ASN A 156 -30.23 -6.73 7.61
N LYS A 157 -29.44 -7.74 7.25
CA LYS A 157 -29.97 -9.01 6.75
C LYS A 157 -30.28 -9.91 7.95
N THR A 158 -31.54 -10.28 8.07
CA THR A 158 -32.04 -11.35 8.94
C THR A 158 -31.43 -12.68 8.50
N GLY A 159 -30.23 -13.00 8.98
CA GLY A 159 -29.49 -14.21 8.63
C GLY A 159 -28.25 -14.47 9.50
N SER A 160 -27.55 -15.58 9.25
CA SER A 160 -26.28 -15.90 9.93
C SER A 160 -25.21 -14.87 9.56
N ARG A 161 -24.67 -14.17 10.56
CA ARG A 161 -23.58 -13.18 10.45
C ARG A 161 -22.38 -13.71 9.64
N PHE A 162 -22.06 -14.99 9.82
CA PHE A 162 -20.99 -15.67 9.09
C PHE A 162 -21.27 -15.75 7.58
N LYS A 163 -22.48 -16.17 7.20
CA LYS A 163 -22.88 -16.30 5.79
C LYS A 163 -22.95 -14.93 5.12
N GLN A 164 -23.36 -13.90 5.85
CA GLN A 164 -23.33 -12.53 5.36
C GLN A 164 -21.89 -12.04 5.15
N ALA A 165 -21.00 -12.24 6.12
CA ALA A 165 -19.61 -11.82 5.99
C ALA A 165 -18.89 -12.50 4.81
N LEU A 166 -19.18 -13.78 4.55
CA LEU A 166 -18.64 -14.49 3.41
C LEU A 166 -19.20 -13.96 2.08
N ASN A 167 -20.49 -13.64 2.03
CA ASN A 167 -21.12 -13.04 0.85
C ASN A 167 -20.55 -11.64 0.55
N ASP A 168 -20.35 -10.82 1.58
CA ASP A 168 -19.78 -9.48 1.43
C ASP A 168 -18.32 -9.55 0.95
N ALA A 169 -17.53 -10.46 1.54
CA ALA A 169 -16.17 -10.71 1.13
C ALA A 169 -16.09 -11.15 -0.34
N TRP A 170 -16.97 -12.05 -0.77
CA TRP A 170 -17.05 -12.49 -2.15
C TRP A 170 -17.51 -11.37 -3.09
N ALA A 171 -18.52 -10.60 -2.69
CA ALA A 171 -19.03 -9.48 -3.48
C ALA A 171 -18.00 -8.36 -3.64
N PHE A 172 -17.11 -8.19 -2.67
CA PHE A 172 -15.97 -7.28 -2.77
C PHE A 172 -14.84 -7.86 -3.62
N LEU A 173 -14.54 -9.15 -3.48
CA LEU A 173 -13.47 -9.83 -4.23
C LEU A 173 -13.80 -9.92 -5.72
N HIS A 174 -15.00 -10.37 -6.08
CA HIS A 174 -15.36 -10.72 -7.45
C HIS A 174 -15.06 -9.60 -8.47
N PRO A 175 -15.40 -8.32 -8.21
CA PRO A 175 -15.03 -7.21 -9.08
C PRO A 175 -13.53 -6.90 -9.13
N MET A 176 -12.76 -7.31 -8.12
CA MET A 176 -11.31 -7.10 -8.02
C MET A 176 -10.50 -8.23 -8.67
N ILE A 177 -11.05 -9.44 -8.83
CA ILE A 177 -10.37 -10.59 -9.47
C ILE A 177 -9.69 -10.23 -10.80
N PRO A 178 -10.34 -9.60 -11.80
CA PRO A 178 -9.67 -9.30 -13.06
C PRO A 178 -8.53 -8.28 -12.90
N TYR A 179 -8.67 -7.34 -11.97
CA TYR A 179 -7.65 -6.35 -11.65
C TYR A 179 -6.46 -6.99 -10.93
N LEU A 180 -6.74 -7.89 -9.98
CA LEU A 180 -5.74 -8.68 -9.28
C LEU A 180 -4.96 -9.55 -10.27
N PHE A 181 -5.65 -10.25 -11.18
CA PHE A 181 -5.02 -11.06 -12.21
C PHE A 181 -4.06 -10.22 -13.05
N ILE A 182 -4.51 -9.09 -13.58
CA ILE A 182 -3.68 -8.19 -14.42
C ILE A 182 -2.48 -7.66 -13.61
N GLY A 183 -2.72 -7.18 -12.39
CA GLY A 183 -1.67 -6.63 -11.54
C GLY A 183 -0.59 -7.66 -11.23
N VAL A 184 -0.99 -8.85 -10.78
CA VAL A 184 -0.08 -9.95 -10.43
C VAL A 184 0.62 -10.49 -11.66
N PHE A 185 -0.07 -10.60 -12.79
CA PHE A 185 0.53 -11.03 -14.05
C PHE A 185 1.66 -10.09 -14.47
N ILE A 186 1.41 -8.79 -14.50
CA ILE A 186 2.42 -7.80 -14.86
C ILE A 186 3.55 -7.79 -13.83
N GLY A 187 3.24 -7.83 -12.53
CA GLY A 187 4.23 -7.86 -11.46
C GLY A 187 5.14 -9.09 -11.51
N ALA A 188 4.57 -10.29 -11.72
CA ALA A 188 5.31 -11.53 -11.85
C ALA A 188 6.16 -11.55 -13.13
N PHE A 189 5.66 -10.98 -14.23
CA PHE A 189 6.42 -10.85 -15.46
C PHE A 189 7.65 -9.96 -15.25
N ILE A 190 7.47 -8.81 -14.59
CA ILE A 190 8.58 -7.91 -14.27
C ILE A 190 9.57 -8.60 -13.34
N TYR A 191 9.10 -9.30 -12.30
CA TYR A 191 9.98 -10.01 -11.38
C TYR A 191 10.81 -11.11 -12.07
N GLY A 192 10.18 -11.92 -12.94
CA GLY A 192 10.86 -13.04 -13.61
C GLY A 192 11.79 -12.62 -14.75
N PHE A 193 11.61 -11.42 -15.31
CA PHE A 193 12.36 -10.97 -16.49
C PHE A 193 13.26 -9.75 -16.26
N VAL A 194 13.11 -9.01 -15.15
CA VAL A 194 14.00 -7.88 -14.80
C VAL A 194 15.20 -8.39 -14.00
N PRO A 195 16.42 -8.36 -14.55
CA PRO A 195 17.61 -8.79 -13.84
C PRO A 195 17.92 -7.89 -12.66
N LYS A 196 18.26 -8.49 -11.51
CA LYS A 196 18.78 -7.77 -10.33
C LYS A 196 20.03 -6.93 -10.66
N THR A 197 20.77 -7.30 -11.71
CA THR A 197 21.94 -6.56 -12.20
C THR A 197 21.58 -5.22 -12.86
N LEU A 198 20.40 -5.08 -13.47
CA LEU A 198 19.94 -3.79 -14.00
C LEU A 198 19.70 -2.79 -12.88
N ILE A 199 19.12 -3.25 -11.77
CA ILE A 199 18.87 -2.43 -10.58
C ILE A 199 20.21 -1.97 -10.01
N ALA A 200 21.17 -2.88 -9.81
CA ALA A 200 22.49 -2.54 -9.32
C ALA A 200 23.27 -1.61 -10.29
N LYS A 201 23.03 -1.68 -11.60
CA LYS A 201 23.72 -0.84 -12.59
C LYS A 201 23.15 0.59 -12.68
N TYR A 202 21.83 0.75 -12.63
CA TYR A 202 21.19 2.07 -12.81
C TYR A 202 20.85 2.78 -11.50
N ALA A 203 20.76 2.04 -10.39
CA ALA A 203 20.55 2.59 -9.06
C ALA A 203 21.83 2.58 -8.20
N SER A 204 23.01 2.23 -8.73
CA SER A 204 24.27 2.40 -8.00
C SER A 204 24.61 3.89 -7.86
N GLY A 205 24.91 4.31 -6.63
CA GLY A 205 25.29 5.69 -6.32
C GLY A 205 24.57 6.29 -5.12
N ASP A 206 25.04 7.47 -4.76
CA ASP A 206 24.67 8.29 -3.62
C ASP A 206 23.95 9.61 -4.03
N GLY A 207 23.98 9.95 -5.31
CA GLY A 207 23.40 11.18 -5.85
C GLY A 207 21.86 11.18 -5.97
N ILE A 208 21.31 12.38 -6.12
CA ILE A 208 19.86 12.64 -6.30
C ILE A 208 19.27 11.83 -7.47
N ILE A 209 20.06 11.67 -8.54
CA ILE A 209 19.66 10.91 -9.74
C ILE A 209 19.45 9.43 -9.40
N SER A 210 20.33 8.83 -8.59
CA SER A 210 20.21 7.44 -8.17
C SER A 210 18.94 7.23 -7.33
N VAL A 211 18.64 8.15 -6.40
CA VAL A 211 17.40 8.13 -5.61
C VAL A 211 16.16 8.22 -6.49
N PHE A 212 16.15 9.13 -7.46
CA PHE A 212 15.05 9.29 -8.41
C PHE A 212 14.82 8.03 -9.24
N ILE A 213 15.89 7.49 -9.85
CA ILE A 213 15.83 6.26 -10.65
C ILE A 213 15.34 5.09 -9.79
N ALA A 214 15.87 4.92 -8.58
CA ALA A 214 15.46 3.87 -7.66
C ALA A 214 13.97 3.97 -7.28
N SER A 215 13.45 5.18 -7.04
CA SER A 215 12.03 5.37 -6.74
C SER A 215 11.12 4.95 -7.89
N ILE A 216 11.51 5.26 -9.14
CA ILE A 216 10.75 4.89 -10.35
C ILE A 216 10.86 3.41 -10.63
N ILE A 217 12.04 2.81 -10.46
CA ILE A 217 12.25 1.37 -10.63
C ILE A 217 11.48 0.60 -9.55
N GLY A 218 11.33 1.14 -8.35
CA GLY A 218 10.57 0.52 -7.26
C GLY A 218 9.11 0.25 -7.65
N ILE A 219 8.41 1.24 -8.18
CA ILE A 219 6.97 1.16 -8.55
C ILE A 219 6.59 -0.11 -9.36
N PRO A 220 7.27 -0.44 -10.48
CA PRO A 220 6.96 -1.65 -11.24
C PRO A 220 7.35 -2.94 -10.52
N MET A 221 8.23 -2.87 -9.51
CA MET A 221 8.67 -4.04 -8.76
C MET A 221 7.62 -4.46 -7.75
N TYR A 222 6.93 -5.55 -8.06
CA TYR A 222 6.08 -6.22 -7.09
C TYR A 222 6.93 -7.06 -6.14
N ILE A 223 7.52 -6.41 -5.14
CA ILE A 223 8.26 -7.06 -4.06
C ILE A 223 7.58 -6.69 -2.75
N ARG A 224 7.36 -7.71 -1.90
CA ARG A 224 6.87 -7.49 -0.55
C ARG A 224 7.87 -6.62 0.21
N PRO A 225 7.42 -5.61 0.97
CA PRO A 225 8.32 -4.75 1.71
C PRO A 225 9.32 -5.56 2.57
N GLU A 226 8.86 -6.67 3.16
CA GLU A 226 9.65 -7.54 4.02
C GLU A 226 10.72 -8.31 3.23
N THR A 227 10.41 -8.80 2.03
CA THR A 227 11.39 -9.50 1.18
C THR A 227 12.35 -8.53 0.48
N MET A 228 11.97 -7.26 0.39
CA MET A 228 12.81 -6.20 -0.16
C MET A 228 13.96 -5.85 0.76
N LEU A 229 13.81 -6.02 2.08
CA LEU A 229 14.82 -5.61 3.05
C LEU A 229 16.13 -6.44 3.03
N PRO A 230 16.10 -7.79 2.94
CA PRO A 230 17.32 -8.57 2.70
C PRO A 230 18.00 -8.23 1.37
N ILE A 231 17.20 -7.92 0.33
CA ILE A 231 17.74 -7.49 -0.97
C ILE A 231 18.38 -6.11 -0.83
N ALA A 232 17.75 -5.21 -0.10
CA ALA A 232 18.25 -3.88 0.22
C ALA A 232 19.61 -3.95 0.92
N GLU A 233 19.76 -4.76 1.97
CA GLU A 233 21.05 -4.98 2.64
C GLU A 233 22.14 -5.47 1.67
N ALA A 234 21.79 -6.44 0.81
CA ALA A 234 22.71 -6.94 -0.23
C ALA A 234 23.05 -5.90 -1.31
N LEU A 235 22.20 -4.90 -1.55
CA LEU A 235 22.47 -3.79 -2.45
C LEU A 235 23.34 -2.73 -1.79
N VAL A 236 23.14 -2.46 -0.50
CA VAL A 236 24.01 -1.58 0.30
C VAL A 236 25.44 -2.12 0.32
N SER A 237 25.61 -3.42 0.57
CA SER A 237 26.94 -4.05 0.55
C SER A 237 27.62 -4.03 -0.83
N LYS A 238 26.85 -3.80 -1.90
CA LYS A 238 27.34 -3.59 -3.27
C LYS A 238 27.53 -2.11 -3.64
N GLY A 239 27.47 -1.21 -2.67
CA GLY A 239 27.78 0.21 -2.84
C GLY A 239 26.58 1.12 -3.14
N MET A 240 25.35 0.63 -2.98
CA MET A 240 24.15 1.47 -3.07
C MET A 240 23.97 2.26 -1.78
N SER A 241 23.71 3.57 -1.87
CA SER A 241 23.47 4.37 -0.65
C SER A 241 22.17 3.97 0.06
N LEU A 242 22.13 4.15 1.39
CA LEU A 242 20.98 3.81 2.22
C LEU A 242 19.71 4.54 1.77
N GLY A 243 19.82 5.81 1.37
CA GLY A 243 18.69 6.60 0.89
C GLY A 243 18.17 6.15 -0.47
N THR A 244 19.05 5.76 -1.41
CA THR A 244 18.63 5.16 -2.68
C THR A 244 17.87 3.86 -2.46
N VAL A 245 18.32 3.04 -1.49
CA VAL A 245 17.64 1.80 -1.10
C VAL A 245 16.29 2.07 -0.44
N VAL A 246 16.20 3.06 0.45
CA VAL A 246 14.93 3.48 1.05
C VAL A 246 13.94 3.98 0.00
N ALA A 247 14.39 4.74 -0.99
CA ALA A 247 13.54 5.20 -2.08
C ALA A 247 13.03 4.05 -2.95
N LEU A 248 13.87 3.03 -3.21
CA LEU A 248 13.45 1.80 -3.88
C LEU A 248 12.35 1.08 -3.07
N ILE A 249 12.53 0.98 -1.75
CA ILE A 249 11.55 0.34 -0.84
C ILE A 249 10.22 1.07 -0.88
N ILE A 250 10.20 2.40 -0.71
CA ILE A 250 8.96 3.18 -0.70
C ILE A 250 8.27 3.11 -2.06
N GLY A 251 9.01 3.20 -3.16
CA GLY A 251 8.46 3.08 -4.51
C GLY A 251 7.77 1.73 -4.74
N GLY A 252 8.44 0.63 -4.39
CA GLY A 252 7.91 -0.73 -4.58
C GLY A 252 6.80 -1.10 -3.61
N ALA A 253 6.90 -0.70 -2.35
CA ALA A 253 5.90 -1.00 -1.34
C ALA A 253 4.65 -0.11 -1.45
N GLY A 254 4.83 1.15 -1.85
CA GLY A 254 3.78 2.18 -1.75
C GLY A 254 2.99 2.44 -3.03
N ALA A 255 3.53 2.10 -4.21
CA ALA A 255 2.83 2.29 -5.49
C ALA A 255 3.03 1.11 -6.45
N SER A 256 3.09 -0.11 -5.91
CA SER A 256 3.25 -1.32 -6.72
C SER A 256 2.19 -1.42 -7.83
N ILE A 257 2.51 -2.14 -8.92
CA ILE A 257 1.54 -2.35 -10.01
C ILE A 257 0.20 -2.93 -9.53
N PRO A 258 0.16 -3.99 -8.71
CA PRO A 258 -1.10 -4.51 -8.19
C PRO A 258 -1.89 -3.46 -7.42
N GLU A 259 -1.23 -2.63 -6.61
CA GLU A 259 -1.86 -1.55 -5.86
C GLU A 259 -2.47 -0.49 -6.77
N VAL A 260 -1.71 -0.01 -7.76
CA VAL A 260 -2.18 0.98 -8.75
C VAL A 260 -3.37 0.44 -9.54
N VAL A 261 -3.31 -0.84 -9.95
CA VAL A 261 -4.38 -1.51 -10.69
C VAL A 261 -5.63 -1.69 -9.82
N LEU A 262 -5.49 -2.12 -8.57
CA LEU A 262 -6.61 -2.24 -7.62
C LEU A 262 -7.21 -0.86 -7.27
N LEU A 263 -6.40 0.18 -7.07
CA LEU A 263 -6.89 1.54 -6.83
C LEU A 263 -7.65 2.11 -8.04
N SER A 264 -7.26 1.76 -9.27
CA SER A 264 -7.97 2.19 -10.47
C SER A 264 -9.42 1.68 -10.56
N LYS A 265 -9.72 0.59 -9.84
CA LYS A 265 -11.08 0.07 -9.68
C LYS A 265 -11.89 0.94 -8.71
N LEU A 266 -11.29 1.42 -7.62
CA LEU A 266 -11.96 2.25 -6.62
C LEU A 266 -12.08 3.72 -7.00
N PHE A 267 -11.13 4.25 -7.77
CA PHE A 267 -11.02 5.68 -8.04
C PHE A 267 -10.88 5.98 -9.54
N LYS A 268 -11.17 7.23 -9.93
CA LYS A 268 -10.91 7.76 -11.28
C LYS A 268 -9.40 7.95 -11.51
N LYS A 269 -8.99 7.97 -12.78
CA LYS A 269 -7.57 8.09 -13.18
C LYS A 269 -6.85 9.28 -12.53
N LYS A 270 -7.53 10.41 -12.34
CA LYS A 270 -6.99 11.61 -11.66
C LYS A 270 -6.40 11.28 -10.29
N PHE A 271 -7.09 10.45 -9.50
CA PHE A 271 -6.59 10.04 -8.18
C PHE A 271 -5.41 9.09 -8.29
N VAL A 272 -5.49 8.08 -9.15
CA VAL A 272 -4.42 7.09 -9.33
C VAL A 272 -3.11 7.78 -9.72
N ILE A 273 -3.16 8.75 -10.63
CA ILE A 273 -1.99 9.55 -11.02
C ILE A 273 -1.47 10.37 -9.84
N SER A 274 -2.37 11.05 -9.11
CA SER A 274 -2.00 11.84 -7.92
C SER A 274 -1.35 10.98 -6.83
N PHE A 275 -1.85 9.75 -6.65
CA PHE A 275 -1.33 8.76 -5.71
C PHE A 275 0.10 8.34 -6.09
N VAL A 276 0.34 7.95 -7.35
CA VAL A 276 1.68 7.58 -7.82
C VAL A 276 2.67 8.75 -7.67
N ILE A 277 2.25 9.97 -8.02
CA ILE A 277 3.08 11.17 -7.84
C ILE A 277 3.39 11.41 -6.37
N ALA A 278 2.40 11.27 -5.48
CA ALA A 278 2.62 11.42 -4.05
C ALA A 278 3.65 10.40 -3.55
N ILE A 279 3.51 9.12 -3.89
CA ILE A 279 4.47 8.08 -3.48
C ILE A 279 5.87 8.36 -4.02
N LEU A 280 6.00 8.83 -5.27
CA LEU A 280 7.30 9.26 -5.82
C LEU A 280 7.90 10.40 -5.00
N VAL A 281 7.12 11.43 -4.68
CA VAL A 281 7.58 12.56 -3.86
C VAL A 281 8.03 12.07 -2.48
N VAL A 282 7.27 11.17 -1.86
CA VAL A 282 7.63 10.57 -0.57
C VAL A 282 8.91 9.75 -0.67
N ALA A 283 9.05 8.90 -1.69
CA ALA A 283 10.22 8.05 -1.90
C ALA A 283 11.48 8.90 -2.12
N ILE A 284 11.40 9.90 -3.00
CA ILE A 284 12.53 10.78 -3.30
C ILE A 284 12.90 11.61 -2.08
N SER A 285 11.94 12.27 -1.43
CA SER A 285 12.20 13.13 -0.28
C SER A 285 12.80 12.35 0.89
N THR A 286 12.27 11.14 1.15
CA THR A 286 12.76 10.29 2.24
C THR A 286 14.15 9.73 1.91
N GLY A 287 14.38 9.27 0.68
CA GLY A 287 15.69 8.78 0.27
C GLY A 287 16.77 9.87 0.33
N LEU A 288 16.46 11.07 -0.15
CA LEU A 288 17.38 12.21 -0.05
C LEU A 288 17.68 12.59 1.40
N MET A 289 16.67 12.65 2.25
CA MET A 289 16.86 12.97 3.66
C MET A 289 17.72 11.92 4.37
N VAL A 290 17.54 10.63 4.06
CA VAL A 290 18.39 9.57 4.60
C VAL A 290 19.85 9.77 4.17
N ASN A 291 20.13 10.08 2.90
CA ASN A 291 21.50 10.32 2.42
C ASN A 291 22.14 11.59 3.01
N ILE A 292 21.34 12.59 3.41
CA ILE A 292 21.85 13.84 4.01
C ILE A 292 22.15 13.65 5.50
N VAL A 293 21.33 12.87 6.21
CA VAL A 293 21.38 12.74 7.68
C VAL A 293 22.30 11.60 8.14
N ILE A 294 22.50 10.59 7.30
CA ILE A 294 23.18 9.32 7.64
C ILE A 294 24.30 9.07 6.64
#